data_AF-C4GL59-F1
#
_entry.id   AF-C4GL59-F1
#
_cell.length_a   1.000
_cell.length_b   1.000
_cell.length_c   1.000
_cell.angle_alpha   90.00
_cell.angle_beta   90.00
_cell.angle_gamma   90.00
#
_symmetry.space_group_name_H-M   'P 1'
#
loop_
_entity.id
_entity.type
_entity.pdbx_description
1 polymer ?
#
loop_
_entity_poly.entity_id
_entity_poly.type
_entity_poly.pdbx_seq_one_letter_code
_entity_poly.pdbx_strand_id
1 'polypeptide(L)'
;MKAGDNLYRIGLRFGVSVNQLKSWNNLRGDRVAVGQKLRVGRGASSARSGVYAPAPAVPPIALQMPANGRIVREFGGGNRGVDIAGEAGAPVLAAAAGQVVYIGTEVRGYPNLILIRHNAALITAYSNNAGVLVSNNARVAAGQQIATMSSSFQSNEGLLHFEVRENGKAVNPRDYLR
;
A
#
# COMPACT_ATOMS: atom_id res chain seq x y z
N MET A 1 18.37 -20.47 -4.69
CA MET A 1 17.49 -19.53 -3.97
C MET A 1 16.95 -18.49 -4.94
N LYS A 2 15.64 -18.46 -5.22
CA LYS A 2 14.95 -17.28 -5.75
C LYS A 2 13.55 -17.21 -5.13
N ALA A 3 13.50 -16.71 -3.90
CA ALA A 3 12.27 -16.35 -3.20
C ALA A 3 11.99 -14.88 -3.54
N GLY A 4 11.15 -14.64 -4.55
CA GLY A 4 10.86 -13.31 -5.06
C GLY A 4 9.36 -12.96 -5.10
N ASP A 5 8.49 -13.96 -5.20
CA ASP A 5 7.03 -13.78 -5.17
C ASP A 5 6.50 -14.08 -3.76
N ASN A 6 6.75 -13.15 -2.83
CA ASN A 6 6.14 -13.13 -1.50
C ASN A 6 4.62 -12.92 -1.65
N LEU A 7 3.81 -13.46 -0.72
CA LEU A 7 2.38 -13.16 -0.50
C LEU A 7 2.00 -11.70 -0.76
N TYR A 8 2.91 -10.76 -0.51
CA TYR A 8 2.87 -9.37 -0.92
C TYR A 8 2.46 -9.14 -2.39
N ARG A 9 3.17 -9.72 -3.37
CA ARG A 9 2.88 -9.52 -4.79
C ARG A 9 1.53 -10.11 -5.19
N ILE A 10 1.15 -11.21 -4.54
CA ILE A 10 -0.14 -11.88 -4.72
C ILE A 10 -1.24 -10.98 -4.16
N GLY A 11 -1.05 -10.46 -2.94
CA GLY A 11 -1.98 -9.54 -2.30
C GLY A 11 -2.21 -8.28 -3.14
N LEU A 12 -1.14 -7.70 -3.69
CA LEU A 12 -1.22 -6.57 -4.62
C LEU A 12 -2.01 -6.91 -5.89
N ARG A 13 -1.76 -8.07 -6.51
CA ARG A 13 -2.43 -8.48 -7.74
C ARG A 13 -3.92 -8.74 -7.56
N PHE A 14 -4.30 -9.37 -6.44
CA PHE A 14 -5.68 -9.76 -6.17
C PHE A 14 -6.42 -8.76 -5.26
N GLY A 15 -5.75 -7.67 -4.88
CA GLY A 15 -6.30 -6.66 -3.99
C GLY A 15 -6.73 -7.23 -2.64
N VAL A 16 -5.97 -8.14 -2.03
CA VAL A 16 -6.27 -8.75 -0.72
C VAL A 16 -5.09 -8.58 0.23
N SER A 17 -5.36 -8.52 1.55
CA SER A 17 -4.28 -8.32 2.51
C SER A 17 -3.40 -9.57 2.67
N VAL A 18 -2.12 -9.39 2.97
CA VAL A 18 -1.22 -10.53 3.27
C VAL A 18 -1.74 -11.32 4.46
N ASN A 19 -2.32 -10.66 5.46
CA ASN A 19 -2.93 -11.34 6.61
C ASN A 19 -4.18 -12.15 6.22
N GLN A 20 -5.01 -11.64 5.30
CA GLN A 20 -6.12 -12.42 4.73
C GLN A 20 -5.60 -13.62 3.96
N LEU A 21 -4.58 -13.45 3.11
CA LEU A 21 -3.93 -14.55 2.39
C LEU A 21 -3.35 -15.59 3.36
N LYS A 22 -2.66 -15.16 4.41
CA LYS A 22 -2.13 -16.05 5.46
C LYS A 22 -3.26 -16.82 6.14
N SER A 23 -4.31 -16.12 6.57
CA SER A 23 -5.47 -16.71 7.24
C SER A 23 -6.21 -17.72 6.38
N TRP A 24 -6.47 -17.43 5.10
CA TRP A 24 -7.21 -18.34 4.21
C TRP A 24 -6.43 -19.58 3.80
N ASN A 25 -5.11 -19.52 3.90
CA ASN A 25 -4.19 -20.57 3.49
C ASN A 25 -3.47 -21.24 4.67
N ASN A 26 -3.87 -20.92 5.91
CA ASN A 26 -3.24 -21.40 7.14
C ASN A 26 -1.70 -21.22 7.14
N LEU A 27 -1.22 -20.12 6.57
CA LEU A 27 0.22 -19.82 6.49
C LEU A 27 0.67 -19.13 7.76
N ARG A 28 1.75 -19.65 8.34
CA ARG A 28 2.39 -19.07 9.53
C ARG A 28 3.49 -18.06 9.19
N GLY A 29 3.78 -17.85 7.92
CA GLY A 29 4.82 -16.91 7.45
C GLY A 29 4.67 -16.55 5.98
N ASP A 30 5.61 -15.75 5.50
CA ASP A 30 5.61 -15.17 4.14
C ASP A 30 6.14 -16.09 3.04
N ARG A 31 6.74 -17.21 3.44
CA ARG A 31 7.35 -18.14 2.50
C ARG A 31 6.27 -18.99 1.85
N VAL A 32 6.11 -18.81 0.55
CA VAL A 32 5.27 -19.64 -0.32
C VAL A 32 6.19 -20.52 -1.16
N ALA A 33 5.90 -21.81 -1.25
CA ALA A 33 6.64 -22.71 -2.13
C ALA A 33 6.25 -22.48 -3.59
N VAL A 34 7.22 -22.60 -4.51
CA VAL A 34 6.95 -22.52 -5.95
C VAL A 34 5.98 -23.65 -6.33
N GLY A 35 4.86 -23.31 -6.98
CA GLY A 35 3.80 -24.26 -7.33
C GLY A 35 2.69 -24.43 -6.28
N GLN A 36 2.81 -23.80 -5.10
CA GLN A 36 1.79 -23.83 -4.07
C GLN A 36 0.54 -23.03 -4.52
N LYS A 37 -0.61 -23.71 -4.61
CA LYS A 37 -1.90 -23.06 -4.88
C LYS A 37 -2.37 -22.30 -3.64
N LEU A 38 -2.65 -21.01 -3.79
CA LEU A 38 -3.16 -20.15 -2.72
C LEU A 38 -4.60 -19.71 -3.00
N ARG A 39 -5.43 -19.76 -1.96
CA ARG A 39 -6.75 -19.14 -1.88
C ARG A 39 -6.57 -17.63 -1.77
N VAL A 40 -6.97 -16.91 -2.81
CA VAL A 40 -6.90 -15.44 -2.89
C VAL A 40 -8.26 -14.77 -2.70
N GLY A 41 -9.25 -15.54 -2.23
CA GLY A 41 -10.58 -15.10 -1.84
C GLY A 41 -11.24 -16.17 -0.96
N ARG A 42 -12.18 -15.77 -0.09
CA ARG A 42 -13.13 -16.74 0.49
C ARG A 42 -14.05 -17.19 -0.64
N GLY A 43 -14.20 -18.51 -0.82
CA GLY A 43 -15.16 -19.06 -1.78
C GLY A 43 -16.49 -18.32 -1.66
N ALA A 44 -17.00 -17.83 -2.78
CA ALA A 44 -18.18 -16.99 -2.84
C ALA A 44 -19.37 -17.71 -2.19
N SER A 45 -19.78 -17.29 -1.00
CA SER A 45 -21.15 -17.48 -0.57
C SER A 45 -22.00 -16.40 -1.26
N SER A 46 -22.68 -16.85 -2.31
CA SER A 46 -23.80 -16.19 -3.01
C SER A 46 -23.42 -15.00 -3.91
N ALA A 47 -22.96 -15.34 -5.13
CA ALA A 47 -23.22 -14.48 -6.28
C ALA A 47 -24.74 -14.42 -6.50
N ARG A 48 -25.38 -13.32 -6.12
CA ARG A 48 -26.65 -12.95 -6.75
C ARG A 48 -26.31 -12.57 -8.19
N SER A 49 -26.79 -13.35 -9.14
CA SER A 49 -26.78 -13.03 -10.56
C SER A 49 -27.56 -11.73 -10.79
N GLY A 50 -26.85 -10.60 -10.70
CA GLY A 50 -27.28 -9.31 -11.23
C GLY A 50 -26.58 -9.11 -12.56
N VAL A 51 -27.35 -8.81 -13.60
CA VAL A 51 -26.87 -8.37 -14.91
C VAL A 51 -25.79 -7.30 -14.70
N TYR A 52 -24.56 -7.56 -15.14
CA TYR A 52 -23.47 -6.59 -15.03
C TYR A 52 -23.71 -5.50 -16.09
N ALA A 53 -24.50 -4.49 -15.74
CA ALA A 53 -24.32 -3.18 -16.34
C ALA A 53 -22.84 -2.80 -16.14
N PRO A 54 -22.15 -2.24 -17.16
CA PRO A 54 -20.77 -1.81 -16.99
C PRO A 54 -20.71 -0.94 -15.73
N ALA A 55 -19.87 -1.34 -14.78
CA ALA A 55 -19.67 -0.56 -13.56
C ALA A 55 -19.41 0.90 -13.99
N PRO A 56 -20.13 1.89 -13.43
CA PRO A 56 -19.87 3.28 -13.76
C PRO A 56 -18.37 3.53 -13.61
N ALA A 57 -17.77 4.17 -14.61
CA ALA A 57 -16.35 4.50 -14.60
C ALA A 57 -16.03 5.13 -13.24
N VAL A 58 -15.21 4.46 -12.43
CA VAL A 58 -14.82 4.97 -11.12
C VAL A 58 -14.15 6.32 -11.40
N PRO A 59 -14.66 7.44 -10.86
CA PRO A 59 -14.06 8.74 -11.12
C PRO A 59 -12.57 8.68 -10.72
N PRO A 60 -11.68 9.36 -11.46
CA PRO A 60 -10.26 9.36 -11.15
C PRO A 60 -10.06 9.76 -9.69
N ILE A 61 -9.45 8.88 -8.90
CA ILE A 61 -9.17 9.17 -7.49
C ILE A 61 -8.04 10.20 -7.47
N ALA A 62 -8.38 11.44 -7.13
CA ALA A 62 -7.39 12.46 -6.81
C ALA A 62 -6.72 12.08 -5.48
N LEU A 63 -5.39 12.02 -5.49
CA LEU A 63 -4.61 11.76 -4.29
C LEU A 63 -4.13 13.11 -3.72
N GLN A 64 -4.34 13.33 -2.44
CA GLN A 64 -3.70 14.46 -1.76
C GLN A 64 -2.25 14.12 -1.39
N MET A 65 -1.44 15.15 -1.13
CA MET A 65 -0.12 14.98 -0.55
C MET A 65 -0.20 14.14 0.76
N PRO A 66 0.59 13.06 0.88
CA PRO A 66 0.54 12.15 2.03
C PRO A 66 1.37 12.64 3.23
N ALA A 67 2.08 13.76 3.09
CA ALA A 67 2.81 14.41 4.16
C ALA A 67 3.03 15.89 3.81
N ASN A 68 3.18 16.72 4.84
CA ASN A 68 3.64 18.09 4.66
C ASN A 68 5.17 18.09 4.48
N GLY A 69 5.64 18.48 3.31
CA GLY A 69 7.06 18.38 2.96
C GLY A 69 7.33 18.58 1.47
N ARG A 70 8.60 18.55 1.10
CA ARG A 70 9.04 18.69 -0.29
C ARG A 70 9.40 17.34 -0.89
N ILE A 71 9.05 17.11 -2.15
CA ILE A 71 9.55 15.96 -2.89
C ILE A 71 11.05 16.18 -3.14
N VAL A 72 11.89 15.29 -2.61
CA VAL A 72 13.36 15.32 -2.72
C VAL A 72 13.91 14.25 -3.67
N ARG A 73 13.08 13.27 -4.04
CA ARG A 73 13.41 12.26 -5.05
C ARG A 73 12.18 11.94 -5.88
N GLU A 74 12.35 12.01 -7.19
CA GLU A 74 11.28 11.75 -8.16
C GLU A 74 11.19 10.27 -8.55
N PHE A 75 10.07 9.90 -9.18
CA PHE A 75 9.90 8.59 -9.80
C PHE A 75 10.86 8.41 -10.98
N GLY A 76 11.42 7.21 -11.13
CA GLY A 76 12.41 6.90 -12.18
C GLY A 76 13.81 6.63 -11.63
N GLY A 77 14.76 6.29 -12.49
CA GLY A 77 16.14 6.00 -12.07
C GLY A 77 16.28 4.83 -11.08
N GLY A 78 15.32 3.90 -11.07
CA GLY A 78 15.22 2.81 -10.10
C GLY A 78 14.31 3.10 -8.90
N ASN A 79 13.95 4.37 -8.68
CA ASN A 79 12.92 4.77 -7.72
C ASN A 79 11.51 4.45 -8.28
N ARG A 80 10.67 3.83 -7.45
CA ARG A 80 9.32 3.36 -7.82
C ARG A 80 8.20 4.24 -7.26
N GLY A 81 8.56 5.35 -6.63
CA GLY A 81 7.64 6.34 -6.10
C GLY A 81 8.30 7.71 -6.02
N VAL A 82 7.91 8.50 -5.04
CA VAL A 82 8.55 9.76 -4.67
C VAL A 82 9.01 9.70 -3.23
N ASP A 83 10.10 10.39 -2.91
CA ASP A 83 10.50 10.59 -1.52
C ASP A 83 10.18 12.01 -1.09
N ILE A 84 9.46 12.12 0.03
CA ILE A 84 9.00 13.38 0.59
C ILE A 84 9.78 13.61 1.88
N ALA A 85 10.58 14.68 1.90
CA ALA A 85 11.28 15.11 3.10
C ALA A 85 10.39 16.06 3.91
N GLY A 86 10.30 15.80 5.21
CA GLY A 86 9.59 16.61 6.19
C GLY A 86 10.30 16.57 7.53
N GLU A 87 9.61 16.99 8.59
CA GLU A 87 10.14 16.91 9.94
C GLU A 87 10.07 15.47 10.47
N ALA A 88 11.04 15.10 11.30
CA ALA A 88 11.01 13.82 12.01
C ALA A 88 9.73 13.72 12.87
N GLY A 89 9.02 12.58 12.77
CA GLY A 89 7.76 12.38 13.50
C GLY A 89 6.54 13.10 12.92
N ALA A 90 6.69 13.86 11.83
CA ALA A 90 5.57 14.55 11.19
C ALA A 90 4.46 13.56 10.75
N PRO A 91 3.18 14.01 10.70
CA PRO A 91 2.07 13.17 10.28
C PRO A 91 2.24 12.61 8.86
N VAL A 92 2.01 11.30 8.70
CA VAL A 92 1.77 10.66 7.41
C VAL A 92 0.28 10.40 7.27
N LEU A 93 -0.30 10.90 6.19
CA LEU A 93 -1.73 10.92 5.92
C LEU A 93 -2.09 9.96 4.79
N ALA A 94 -3.28 9.36 4.86
CA ALA A 94 -3.85 8.61 3.74
C ALA A 94 -4.14 9.57 2.57
N ALA A 95 -3.50 9.32 1.43
CA ALA A 95 -3.63 10.14 0.22
C ALA A 95 -5.06 10.12 -0.38
N ALA A 96 -5.86 9.12 -0.04
CA ALA A 96 -7.29 9.07 -0.33
C ALA A 96 -7.99 8.08 0.63
N ALA A 97 -9.32 8.10 0.65
CA ALA A 97 -10.09 7.12 1.41
C ALA A 97 -9.85 5.70 0.88
N GLY A 98 -9.81 4.71 1.76
CA GLY A 98 -9.52 3.34 1.36
C GLY A 98 -9.52 2.34 2.51
N GLN A 99 -9.00 1.15 2.23
CA GLN A 99 -8.82 0.09 3.22
C GLN A 99 -7.33 -0.25 3.34
N VAL A 100 -6.83 -0.33 4.57
CA VAL A 100 -5.48 -0.80 4.86
C VAL A 100 -5.37 -2.29 4.54
N VAL A 101 -4.54 -2.66 3.56
CA VAL A 101 -4.36 -4.04 3.10
C VAL A 101 -3.00 -4.63 3.48
N TYR A 102 -2.08 -3.83 4.01
CA TYR A 102 -0.83 -4.36 4.55
C TYR A 102 -0.25 -3.40 5.57
N ILE A 103 0.29 -3.95 6.66
CA ILE A 103 1.20 -3.27 7.58
C ILE A 103 2.31 -4.28 7.91
N GLY A 104 3.57 -3.90 7.71
CA GLY A 104 4.68 -4.78 8.09
C GLY A 104 6.05 -4.33 7.60
N THR A 105 7.07 -5.10 7.99
CA THR A 105 8.49 -4.87 7.69
C THR A 105 9.09 -5.94 6.79
N GLU A 106 8.29 -6.91 6.36
CA GLU A 106 8.75 -8.13 5.68
C GLU A 106 9.07 -7.89 4.19
N VAL A 107 8.66 -6.74 3.64
CA VAL A 107 8.89 -6.37 2.24
C VAL A 107 10.26 -5.71 2.09
N ARG A 108 11.22 -6.45 1.52
CA ARG A 108 12.57 -5.94 1.26
C ARG A 108 12.55 -4.63 0.46
N GLY A 109 13.25 -3.62 0.97
CA GLY A 109 13.30 -2.28 0.37
C GLY A 109 12.16 -1.35 0.81
N TYR A 110 11.22 -1.83 1.63
CA TYR A 110 10.09 -1.06 2.14
C TYR A 110 9.97 -1.23 3.66
N PRO A 111 10.83 -0.56 4.47
CA PRO A 111 10.74 -0.66 5.91
C PRO A 111 9.46 0.01 6.43
N ASN A 112 8.81 -0.61 7.42
CA ASN A 112 7.58 -0.12 8.06
C ASN A 112 6.52 0.32 7.04
N LEU A 113 6.16 -0.59 6.14
CA LEU A 113 5.27 -0.34 5.02
C LEU A 113 3.80 -0.40 5.44
N ILE A 114 3.02 0.57 4.97
CA ILE A 114 1.55 0.54 4.94
C ILE A 114 1.10 0.52 3.49
N LEU A 115 0.16 -0.35 3.15
CA LEU A 115 -0.53 -0.33 1.85
C LEU A 115 -2.01 -0.01 2.06
N ILE A 116 -2.54 0.92 1.27
CA ILE A 116 -3.97 1.27 1.26
C ILE A 116 -4.53 1.01 -0.13
N ARG A 117 -5.58 0.19 -0.20
CA ARG A 117 -6.36 -0.06 -1.42
C ARG A 117 -7.50 0.95 -1.49
N HIS A 118 -7.58 1.69 -2.59
CA HIS A 118 -8.64 2.68 -2.81
C HIS A 118 -9.77 2.13 -3.68
N ASN A 119 -9.44 1.33 -4.69
CA ASN A 119 -10.39 0.60 -5.52
C ASN A 119 -9.74 -0.68 -6.08
N ALA A 120 -10.34 -1.31 -7.11
CA ALA A 120 -9.82 -2.54 -7.71
C ALA A 120 -8.46 -2.37 -8.42
N ALA A 121 -8.14 -1.16 -8.90
CA ALA A 121 -6.94 -0.88 -9.67
C ALA A 121 -5.88 -0.11 -8.86
N LEU A 122 -6.27 0.71 -7.89
CA LEU A 122 -5.39 1.70 -7.26
C LEU A 122 -5.03 1.34 -5.81
N ILE A 123 -3.73 1.25 -5.55
CA ILE A 123 -3.13 1.06 -4.23
C ILE A 123 -2.07 2.14 -4.00
N THR A 124 -2.03 2.71 -2.80
CA THR A 124 -0.91 3.57 -2.37
C THR A 124 -0.04 2.85 -1.34
N ALA A 125 1.26 3.12 -1.38
CA ALA A 125 2.26 2.57 -0.47
C ALA A 125 2.94 3.70 0.30
N TYR A 126 3.08 3.53 1.62
CA TYR A 126 3.70 4.48 2.54
C TYR A 126 4.78 3.71 3.29
N SER A 127 6.05 4.02 3.05
CA SER A 127 7.20 3.34 3.64
C SER A 127 8.13 4.34 4.33
N ASN A 128 9.04 3.85 5.16
CA ASN A 128 9.87 4.65 6.07
C ASN A 128 9.04 5.36 7.17
N ASN A 129 7.99 4.69 7.65
CA ASN A 129 7.22 5.18 8.81
C ASN A 129 7.95 4.87 10.13
N ALA A 130 7.79 5.71 11.15
CA ALA A 130 8.25 5.44 12.52
C ALA A 130 7.15 4.77 13.36
N GLY A 131 6.01 5.43 13.54
CA GLY A 131 4.86 4.92 14.29
C GLY A 131 3.68 4.66 13.38
N VAL A 132 3.09 3.47 13.45
CA VAL A 132 1.86 3.13 12.72
C VAL A 132 0.65 3.31 13.63
N LEU A 133 -0.35 4.06 13.17
CA LEU A 133 -1.52 4.46 13.96
C LEU A 133 -2.82 3.75 13.53
N VAL A 134 -2.73 2.89 12.52
CA VAL A 134 -3.86 2.13 11.97
C VAL A 134 -3.60 0.62 12.03
N SER A 135 -4.66 -0.15 11.88
CA SER A 135 -4.60 -1.62 11.91
C SER A 135 -4.89 -2.21 10.53
N ASN A 136 -4.41 -3.44 10.28
CA ASN A 136 -4.75 -4.17 9.07
C ASN A 136 -6.27 -4.32 8.91
N ASN A 137 -6.77 -4.17 7.68
CA ASN A 137 -8.18 -4.14 7.28
C ASN A 137 -8.99 -2.92 7.73
N ALA A 138 -8.40 -1.97 8.46
CA ALA A 138 -9.07 -0.72 8.85
C ALA A 138 -9.48 0.08 7.61
N ARG A 139 -10.64 0.74 7.69
CA ARG A 139 -11.03 1.78 6.72
C ARG A 139 -10.42 3.10 7.16
N VAL A 140 -9.93 3.87 6.20
CA VAL A 140 -9.37 5.20 6.43
C VAL A 140 -10.03 6.22 5.52
N ALA A 141 -10.21 7.44 6.01
CA ALA A 141 -10.64 8.58 5.20
C ALA A 141 -9.45 9.23 4.47
N ALA A 142 -9.72 10.01 3.42
CA ALA A 142 -8.69 10.88 2.84
C ALA A 142 -8.21 11.88 3.89
N GLY A 143 -6.90 12.08 4.00
CA GLY A 143 -6.27 12.96 4.99
C GLY A 143 -6.25 12.42 6.41
N GLN A 144 -6.80 11.22 6.67
CA GLN A 144 -6.66 10.59 7.97
C GLN A 144 -5.18 10.29 8.25
N GLN A 145 -4.69 10.64 9.44
CA GLN A 145 -3.35 10.26 9.87
C GLN A 145 -3.27 8.74 10.06
N ILE A 146 -2.31 8.12 9.39
CA ILE A 146 -2.10 6.67 9.40
C ILE A 146 -0.79 6.29 10.07
N ALA A 147 0.16 7.21 10.12
CA ALA A 147 1.48 6.99 10.69
C ALA A 147 2.19 8.32 11.01
N THR A 148 3.44 8.20 11.45
CA THR A 148 4.42 9.29 11.53
C THR A 148 5.64 9.00 10.68
N MET A 149 6.27 10.05 10.15
CA MET A 149 7.52 9.95 9.38
C MET A 149 8.64 9.39 10.26
N SER A 150 9.54 8.61 9.63
CA SER A 150 10.77 8.18 10.30
C SER A 150 11.58 9.37 10.82
N SER A 151 12.35 9.15 11.88
CA SER A 151 13.37 10.08 12.35
C SER A 151 14.74 9.50 12.00
N SER A 152 15.61 10.29 11.37
CA SER A 152 17.03 10.03 11.48
C SER A 152 17.48 10.45 12.88
N PHE A 153 18.23 9.60 13.60
CA PHE A 153 18.77 10.01 14.92
C PHE A 153 19.84 11.12 14.80
N GLN A 154 20.37 11.35 13.60
CA GLN A 154 21.47 12.29 13.34
C GLN A 154 20.99 13.61 12.71
N SER A 155 19.76 13.67 12.22
CA SER A 155 19.15 14.87 11.65
C SER A 155 17.67 14.92 12.02
N ASN A 156 17.12 16.08 12.36
CA ASN A 156 15.68 16.25 12.64
C ASN A 156 14.82 16.15 11.35
N GLU A 157 15.29 15.38 10.38
CA GLU A 157 14.69 15.20 9.07
C GLU A 157 14.01 13.83 9.02
N GLY A 158 12.77 13.85 8.56
CA GLY A 158 12.00 12.67 8.24
C GLY A 158 11.88 12.47 6.73
N LEU A 159 11.79 11.21 6.31
CA LEU A 159 11.60 10.85 4.92
C LEU A 159 10.45 9.86 4.81
N LEU A 160 9.45 10.19 4.00
CA LEU A 160 8.40 9.27 3.57
C LEU A 160 8.72 8.80 2.15
N HIS A 161 8.74 7.49 1.94
CA HIS A 161 8.71 6.93 0.60
C HIS A 161 7.26 6.62 0.23
N PHE A 162 6.76 7.28 -0.82
CA PHE A 162 5.38 7.17 -1.27
C PHE A 162 5.29 6.62 -2.68
N GLU A 163 4.52 5.55 -2.89
CA GLU A 163 4.28 5.00 -4.23
C GLU A 163 2.79 4.96 -4.55
N VAL A 164 2.49 5.12 -5.84
CA VAL A 164 1.18 4.82 -6.42
C VAL A 164 1.34 3.58 -7.27
N ARG A 165 0.46 2.59 -7.04
CA ARG A 165 0.38 1.37 -7.83
C ARG A 165 -0.96 1.27 -8.51
N GLU A 166 -0.94 1.27 -9.83
CA GLU A 166 -2.11 1.00 -10.67
C GLU A 166 -1.99 -0.39 -11.29
N ASN A 167 -3.02 -1.22 -11.12
CA ASN A 167 -3.06 -2.62 -11.57
C ASN A 167 -1.81 -3.42 -11.12
N GLY A 168 -1.33 -3.14 -9.91
CA GLY A 168 -0.15 -3.74 -9.30
C GLY A 168 1.20 -3.21 -9.81
N LYS A 169 1.22 -2.32 -10.80
CA LYS A 169 2.45 -1.69 -11.33
C LYS A 169 2.68 -0.33 -10.69
N ALA A 170 3.92 -0.02 -10.34
CA ALA A 170 4.28 1.31 -9.88
C ALA A 170 4.17 2.32 -11.03
N VAL A 171 3.52 3.45 -10.77
CA VAL A 171 3.34 4.58 -11.69
C VAL A 171 3.84 5.85 -11.04
N ASN A 172 4.09 6.91 -11.82
CA ASN A 172 4.56 8.18 -11.29
C ASN A 172 3.50 8.80 -10.35
N PRO A 173 3.79 8.98 -9.04
CA PRO A 173 2.84 9.59 -8.12
C PRO A 173 2.42 11.02 -8.50
N ARG A 174 3.28 11.77 -9.20
CA ARG A 174 2.98 13.15 -9.60
C ARG A 174 1.77 13.28 -10.52
N ASP A 175 1.40 12.21 -11.23
CA ASP A 175 0.24 12.21 -12.13
C ASP A 175 -1.10 12.13 -11.36
N TYR A 176 -1.04 11.79 -10.07
CA TYR A 176 -2.21 11.57 -9.21
C TYR A 176 -2.32 12.58 -8.06
N LEU A 177 -1.18 13.12 -7.62
CA LEU A 177 -1.10 14.09 -6.53
C LEU A 177 -1.71 15.43 -6.95
N ARG A 178 -2.61 15.96 -6.12
CA ARG A 178 -3.25 17.28 -6.26
C ARG A 178 -3.15 18.08 -4.98
#